data_AF-A0AAN8H9A4-F1
#
_entry.id   AF-A0AAN8H9A4-F1
#
_cell.length_a   1.000
_cell.length_b   1.000
_cell.length_c   1.000
_cell.angle_alpha   90.00
_cell.angle_beta   90.00
_cell.angle_gamma   90.00
#
_symmetry.space_group_name_H-M   'P 1'
#
loop_
_entity.id
_entity.type
_entity.pdbx_description
1 polymer ?
#
loop_
_entity_poly.entity_id
_entity_poly.type
_entity_poly.pdbx_seq_one_letter_code
_entity_poly.pdbx_strand_id
1 'polypeptide(L)'
;MKENTLLLFCFLSLSVRLSAGQVEGSIRLVGGQDNADGRVEIFLKGIWGTVCNSYWDINDAHVVCRQLHFPGAIEALTTPKFGSGEGTVLLNNVLCNGSETSLLQCKSVDGSFSHCGPSRHAGVRCQKEQINSNLSPDYDLDHSTSLSHQLGQLFDSRRDCDVNIPVLVHNNTSETICAHSLILSLNSRQDFRHLSIDTTSNCSEHAKTFIRYFYTRKIKFTRSTAPCILRMAQDWGLTEVQNEVANISRLFLTEDPTFQSQNSFYEYAVHIGDQALQEVCIRYLAWNCEALIQSPAWTNLSFALVKALLSRSDLVVPNENVILNGVERWAAAKGNPTIPEALLKLIRFPLIQAENLYKLNGSQYDAMKKKGYYFNTLSLKTLLPELKKDKEVYTPRIYTDNPWSTTFNHHKVNIYKDFGFFNRHGVSLNSLTIKIRSPIHNSHLFTYNIMLWKTRVYISHAECSRDGVTCPTLQAVSVKIEENRNVPRSLQRKFQYSNKLIVLCEGTYVIHVLEFANADGENFVSVPRSADQVYPCRSDQFSYQVVIRPYYVTD
;
A
#
# COMPACT_ATOMS: atom_id res chain seq x y z
N MET A 1 26.62 40.98 30.50
CA MET A 1 25.43 40.29 29.95
C MET A 1 25.86 39.41 28.78
N LYS A 2 26.47 38.25 29.05
CA LYS A 2 26.94 37.28 28.05
C LYS A 2 26.81 35.83 28.53
N GLU A 3 25.83 35.54 29.39
CA GLU A 3 25.64 34.19 29.96
C GLU A 3 24.26 33.56 29.74
N ASN A 4 23.30 34.26 29.11
CA ASN A 4 21.92 33.73 28.97
C ASN A 4 21.53 33.29 27.55
N THR A 5 22.48 33.15 26.62
CA THR A 5 22.16 32.76 25.23
C THR A 5 22.55 31.31 24.89
N LEU A 6 23.37 30.65 25.71
CA LEU A 6 23.73 29.23 25.49
C LEU A 6 22.69 28.23 26.03
N LEU A 7 21.87 28.63 27.02
CA LEU A 7 20.82 27.76 27.58
C LEU A 7 19.62 27.60 26.64
N LEU A 8 19.36 28.54 25.73
CA LEU A 8 18.24 28.43 24.78
C LEU A 8 18.52 27.46 23.62
N PHE A 9 19.78 27.22 23.27
CA PHE A 9 20.13 26.31 22.18
C PHE A 9 20.22 24.83 22.61
N CYS A 10 20.36 24.54 23.91
CA CYS A 10 20.32 23.16 24.44
C CYS A 10 18.89 22.62 24.63
N PHE A 11 17.89 23.48 24.79
CA PHE A 11 16.48 23.07 24.88
C PHE A 11 15.83 22.81 23.50
N LEU A 12 16.44 23.27 22.41
CA LEU A 12 15.97 23.04 21.03
C LEU A 12 16.58 21.80 20.35
N SER A 13 17.53 21.10 21.00
CA SER A 13 18.12 19.85 20.49
C SER A 13 17.71 18.60 21.29
N LEU A 14 16.79 18.70 22.24
CA LEU A 14 16.41 17.57 23.10
C LEU A 14 14.91 17.41 23.35
N SER A 15 14.07 17.51 22.31
CA SER A 15 12.74 16.90 22.30
C SER A 15 12.01 17.15 20.98
N VAL A 16 12.24 16.30 19.97
CA VAL A 16 11.18 15.55 19.23
C VAL A 16 11.88 14.37 18.56
N ARG A 17 12.18 13.33 19.35
CA ARG A 17 11.93 11.97 18.88
C ARG A 17 10.64 11.56 19.56
N LEU A 18 9.50 11.84 18.93
CA LEU A 18 8.29 11.09 19.24
C LEU A 18 8.52 9.66 18.71
N SER A 19 9.19 8.84 19.53
CA SER A 19 8.77 7.45 19.63
C SER A 19 7.29 7.51 20.02
N ALA A 20 6.43 6.75 19.33
CA ALA A 20 5.04 6.59 19.73
C ALA A 20 5.02 6.14 21.20
N GLY A 21 4.82 7.09 22.12
CA GLY A 21 4.64 6.82 23.52
C GLY A 21 3.31 6.08 23.65
N GLN A 22 3.37 4.77 23.81
CA GLN A 22 2.19 3.94 23.98
C GLN A 22 1.42 4.41 25.22
N VAL A 23 0.12 4.58 25.07
CA VAL A 23 -0.78 5.05 26.12
C VAL A 23 -0.98 3.91 27.12
N GLU A 24 -0.96 4.23 28.42
CA GLU A 24 -1.21 3.26 29.48
C GLU A 24 -2.59 2.59 29.30
N GLY A 25 -2.63 1.26 29.35
CA GLY A 25 -3.81 0.45 29.04
C GLY A 25 -3.95 0.01 27.58
N SER A 26 -2.98 0.33 26.72
CA SER A 26 -2.91 -0.22 25.35
C SER A 26 -2.80 -1.74 25.37
N ILE A 27 -3.48 -2.42 24.45
CA ILE A 27 -3.46 -3.88 24.32
C ILE A 27 -2.87 -4.28 22.97
N ARG A 28 -2.20 -5.44 22.92
CA ARG A 28 -1.82 -6.11 21.68
C ARG A 28 -2.04 -7.62 21.77
N LEU A 29 -2.24 -8.27 20.63
CA LEU A 29 -2.25 -9.72 20.51
C LEU A 29 -0.92 -10.21 19.97
N VAL A 30 -0.35 -11.25 20.61
CA VAL A 30 0.97 -11.79 20.26
C VAL A 30 0.88 -13.31 20.08
N GLY A 31 1.56 -13.81 19.05
CA GLY A 31 1.70 -15.26 18.80
C GLY A 31 0.52 -15.89 18.06
N GLY A 32 -0.51 -15.11 17.70
CA GLY A 32 -1.59 -15.55 16.80
C GLY A 32 -1.14 -15.70 15.35
N GLN A 33 -2.01 -16.28 14.55
CA GLN A 33 -1.80 -16.43 13.11
C GLN A 33 -2.11 -15.12 12.37
N ASP A 34 -2.96 -14.28 12.94
CA ASP A 34 -3.35 -12.96 12.43
C ASP A 34 -3.47 -11.92 13.57
N ASN A 35 -4.06 -10.75 13.27
CA ASN A 35 -4.29 -9.67 14.25
C ASN A 35 -5.58 -9.85 15.07
N ALA A 36 -6.42 -10.81 14.70
CA ALA A 36 -7.66 -11.13 15.39
C ALA A 36 -7.48 -12.25 16.41
N ASP A 37 -6.39 -13.01 16.40
CA ASP A 37 -6.10 -14.00 17.44
C ASP A 37 -4.72 -13.81 18.09
N GLY A 38 -4.57 -14.27 19.33
CA GLY A 38 -3.29 -14.23 20.03
C GLY A 38 -3.38 -14.12 21.53
N ARG A 39 -2.22 -14.16 22.20
CA ARG A 39 -2.06 -13.88 23.63
C ARG A 39 -2.23 -12.40 23.89
N VAL A 40 -3.00 -12.06 24.92
CA VAL A 40 -3.27 -10.68 25.33
C VAL A 40 -2.10 -10.13 26.15
N GLU A 41 -1.50 -9.06 25.65
CA GLU A 41 -0.50 -8.27 26.38
C GLU A 41 -1.02 -6.85 26.57
N ILE A 42 -0.74 -6.26 27.73
CA ILE A 42 -1.16 -4.91 28.11
C ILE A 42 0.07 -4.05 28.47
N PHE A 43 0.00 -2.77 28.10
CA PHE A 43 1.04 -1.79 28.44
C PHE A 43 0.69 -1.06 29.73
N LEU A 44 1.44 -1.31 30.81
CA LEU A 44 1.26 -0.68 32.11
C LEU A 44 2.61 -0.28 32.68
N LYS A 45 2.68 0.89 33.34
CA LYS A 45 3.89 1.38 34.01
C LYS A 45 5.14 1.39 33.11
N GLY A 46 4.95 1.71 31.83
CA GLY A 46 6.04 1.83 30.86
C GLY A 46 6.58 0.51 30.30
N ILE A 47 5.98 -0.63 30.64
CA ILE A 47 6.38 -1.96 30.15
C ILE A 47 5.20 -2.75 29.59
N TRP A 48 5.49 -3.62 28.62
CA TRP A 48 4.54 -4.64 28.18
C TRP A 48 4.58 -5.84 29.10
N GLY A 49 3.42 -6.41 29.37
CA GLY A 49 3.33 -7.67 30.07
C GLY A 49 2.02 -8.38 29.83
N THR A 50 1.93 -9.60 30.34
CA THR A 50 0.83 -10.51 30.01
C THR A 50 -0.35 -10.37 30.95
N VAL A 51 -1.52 -10.80 30.50
CA VAL A 51 -2.73 -10.91 31.33
C VAL A 51 -2.89 -12.37 31.77
N CYS A 52 -3.21 -12.61 33.04
CA CYS A 52 -3.44 -13.95 33.55
C CYS A 52 -4.77 -14.52 33.08
N ASN A 53 -4.81 -15.82 32.79
CA ASN A 53 -6.05 -16.51 32.42
C ASN A 53 -6.99 -16.82 33.62
N SER A 54 -6.65 -16.39 34.84
CA SER A 54 -7.47 -16.64 36.02
C SER A 54 -8.74 -15.81 35.96
N TYR A 55 -9.89 -16.50 35.95
CA TYR A 55 -11.23 -15.95 35.72
C TYR A 55 -11.48 -15.41 34.30
N TRP A 56 -10.55 -15.65 33.37
CA TRP A 56 -10.68 -15.19 31.99
C TRP A 56 -11.83 -15.88 31.25
N ASP A 57 -12.82 -15.09 30.84
CA ASP A 57 -14.01 -15.59 30.15
C ASP A 57 -14.27 -14.85 28.81
N ILE A 58 -15.39 -15.19 28.17
CA ILE A 58 -15.76 -14.60 26.88
C ILE A 58 -16.08 -13.10 26.97
N ASN A 59 -16.51 -12.61 28.14
CA ASN A 59 -16.82 -11.20 28.34
C ASN A 59 -15.52 -10.38 28.38
N ASP A 60 -14.48 -10.90 29.02
CA ASP A 60 -13.14 -10.29 28.97
C ASP A 60 -12.62 -10.24 27.54
N ALA A 61 -12.78 -11.34 26.80
CA ALA A 61 -12.39 -11.41 25.40
C ALA A 61 -13.15 -10.42 24.52
N HIS A 62 -14.45 -10.21 24.75
CA HIS A 62 -15.24 -9.19 24.04
C HIS A 62 -14.70 -7.78 24.27
N VAL A 63 -14.30 -7.44 25.50
CA VAL A 63 -13.69 -6.14 25.80
C VAL A 63 -12.37 -5.99 25.06
N VAL A 64 -11.50 -7.01 25.06
CA VAL A 64 -10.24 -6.99 24.30
C VAL A 64 -10.48 -6.79 22.81
N CYS A 65 -11.36 -7.60 22.22
CA CYS A 65 -11.62 -7.55 20.79
C CYS A 65 -12.19 -6.18 20.37
N ARG A 66 -13.10 -5.60 21.15
CA ARG A 66 -13.61 -4.25 20.88
C ARG A 66 -12.56 -3.17 21.11
N GLN A 67 -11.73 -3.29 22.14
CA GLN A 67 -10.61 -2.36 22.36
C GLN A 67 -9.59 -2.42 21.21
N LEU A 68 -9.52 -3.54 20.50
CA LEU A 68 -8.73 -3.74 19.29
C LEU A 68 -9.52 -3.48 17.98
N HIS A 69 -10.72 -2.91 18.08
CA HIS A 69 -11.59 -2.53 16.96
C HIS A 69 -12.19 -3.71 16.15
N PHE A 70 -12.31 -4.88 16.77
CA PHE A 70 -13.11 -5.99 16.23
C PHE A 70 -14.56 -5.94 16.76
N PRO A 71 -15.54 -6.42 15.98
CA PRO A 71 -16.95 -6.50 16.40
C PRO A 71 -17.18 -7.23 17.74
N GLY A 72 -16.37 -8.22 18.06
CA GLY A 72 -16.47 -9.01 19.29
C GLY A 72 -15.49 -10.17 19.33
N ALA A 73 -15.59 -11.01 20.37
CA ALA A 73 -14.83 -12.24 20.49
C ALA A 73 -15.62 -13.44 19.98
N ILE A 74 -14.93 -14.37 19.32
CA ILE A 74 -15.40 -15.72 19.00
C ILE A 74 -15.02 -16.67 20.15
N GLU A 75 -13.83 -16.50 20.72
CA GLU A 75 -13.29 -17.43 21.72
C GLU A 75 -12.42 -16.69 22.75
N ALA A 76 -12.60 -17.05 24.02
CA ALA A 76 -11.66 -16.74 25.10
C ALA A 76 -10.73 -17.94 25.31
N LEU A 77 -9.43 -17.73 25.12
CA LEU A 77 -8.43 -18.78 25.19
C LEU A 77 -7.72 -18.75 26.53
N THR A 78 -7.87 -19.84 27.29
CA THR A 78 -7.26 -20.01 28.62
C THR A 78 -6.04 -20.94 28.60
N THR A 79 -5.61 -21.40 27.43
CA THR A 79 -4.47 -22.32 27.26
C THR A 79 -3.32 -21.61 26.53
N PRO A 80 -2.04 -21.97 26.77
CA PRO A 80 -0.88 -21.31 26.17
C PRO A 80 -0.66 -21.70 24.69
N LYS A 81 -1.71 -21.63 23.87
CA LYS A 81 -1.64 -21.93 22.41
C LYS A 81 -0.70 -21.00 21.65
N PHE A 82 -0.48 -19.78 22.15
CA PHE A 82 0.32 -18.74 21.48
C PHE A 82 1.69 -18.52 22.14
N GLY A 83 2.15 -19.49 22.95
CA GLY A 83 3.41 -19.43 23.69
C GLY A 83 3.32 -18.69 25.03
N SER A 84 4.35 -18.88 25.87
CA SER A 84 4.45 -18.38 27.25
C SER A 84 4.57 -16.85 27.37
N GLY A 85 4.94 -16.16 26.28
CA GLY A 85 5.33 -14.75 26.32
C GLY A 85 6.65 -14.53 27.07
N GLU A 86 7.40 -13.50 26.69
CA GLU A 86 8.50 -12.97 27.50
C GLU A 86 7.96 -11.77 28.27
N GLY A 87 7.83 -11.88 29.60
CA GLY A 87 7.44 -10.74 30.45
C GLY A 87 6.68 -11.12 31.72
N THR A 88 6.64 -10.18 32.66
CA THR A 88 5.86 -10.31 33.90
C THR A 88 4.36 -10.23 33.60
N VAL A 89 3.55 -10.93 34.39
CA VAL A 89 2.09 -10.79 34.37
C VAL A 89 1.74 -9.46 35.03
N LEU A 90 1.09 -8.56 34.28
CA LEU A 90 0.80 -7.19 34.75
C LEU A 90 -0.67 -6.99 35.16
N LEU A 91 -1.56 -7.90 34.78
CA LEU A 91 -2.99 -7.83 35.11
C LEU A 91 -3.53 -9.23 35.44
N ASN A 92 -4.25 -9.33 36.57
CA ASN A 92 -4.79 -10.57 37.13
C ASN A 92 -6.27 -10.39 37.53
N ASN A 93 -7.01 -11.51 37.59
CA ASN A 93 -8.39 -11.58 38.08
C ASN A 93 -9.31 -10.54 37.42
N VAL A 94 -9.21 -10.44 36.09
CA VAL A 94 -10.08 -9.57 35.29
C VAL A 94 -11.47 -10.18 35.28
N LEU A 95 -12.47 -9.38 35.64
CA LEU A 95 -13.88 -9.74 35.60
C LEU A 95 -14.65 -8.63 34.88
N CYS A 96 -14.58 -8.63 33.56
CA CYS A 96 -15.37 -7.75 32.73
C CYS A 96 -16.84 -8.22 32.66
N ASN A 97 -17.77 -7.28 32.63
CA ASN A 97 -19.18 -7.55 32.31
C ASN A 97 -19.42 -7.59 30.78
N GLY A 98 -18.38 -7.36 29.98
CA GLY A 98 -18.44 -7.41 28.52
C GLY A 98 -19.01 -6.13 27.91
N SER A 99 -19.09 -5.02 28.64
CA SER A 99 -19.59 -3.70 28.15
C SER A 99 -18.55 -2.58 28.29
N GLU A 100 -17.44 -2.88 28.95
CA GLU A 100 -16.34 -1.98 29.19
C GLU A 100 -15.63 -1.62 27.87
N THR A 101 -15.08 -0.40 27.83
CA THR A 101 -14.30 0.09 26.69
C THR A 101 -12.83 -0.29 26.78
N SER A 102 -12.36 -0.66 27.98
CA SER A 102 -11.00 -1.14 28.20
C SER A 102 -10.90 -2.16 29.31
N LEU A 103 -9.93 -3.07 29.22
CA LEU A 103 -9.60 -4.03 30.29
C LEU A 103 -9.32 -3.36 31.64
N LEU A 104 -8.82 -2.12 31.65
CA LEU A 104 -8.56 -1.38 32.90
C LEU A 104 -9.82 -0.90 33.62
N GLN A 105 -10.97 -0.92 32.95
CA GLN A 105 -12.26 -0.56 33.54
C GLN A 105 -13.00 -1.77 34.13
N CYS A 106 -12.49 -2.98 33.89
CA CYS A 106 -13.07 -4.19 34.43
C CYS A 106 -12.78 -4.31 35.92
N LYS A 107 -13.70 -4.92 36.68
CA LYS A 107 -13.48 -5.16 38.10
C LYS A 107 -12.33 -6.15 38.27
N SER A 108 -11.39 -5.83 39.15
CA SER A 108 -10.37 -6.78 39.62
C SER A 108 -10.72 -7.27 41.02
N VAL A 109 -10.52 -8.56 41.29
CA VAL A 109 -10.59 -9.06 42.67
C VAL A 109 -9.28 -8.76 43.38
N ASP A 110 -9.26 -7.67 44.15
CA ASP A 110 -8.14 -7.35 45.03
C ASP A 110 -8.05 -8.38 46.17
N GLY A 111 -6.87 -8.97 46.37
CA GLY A 111 -6.57 -9.69 47.62
C GLY A 111 -6.04 -11.12 47.51
N SER A 112 -5.81 -11.68 46.33
CA SER A 112 -4.89 -12.83 46.22
C SER A 112 -3.99 -12.66 45.00
N PHE A 113 -2.69 -12.52 45.26
CA PHE A 113 -1.67 -12.82 44.26
C PHE A 113 -1.71 -14.33 44.02
N SER A 114 -2.75 -14.82 43.34
CA SER A 114 -2.75 -16.18 42.81
C SER A 114 -1.58 -16.25 41.83
N HIS A 115 -0.55 -17.00 42.19
CA HIS A 115 0.64 -17.18 41.36
C HIS A 115 0.22 -17.66 39.96
N CYS A 116 0.18 -16.74 39.01
CA CYS A 116 -0.04 -17.09 37.62
C CYS A 116 1.26 -17.72 37.12
N GLY A 117 1.26 -19.05 37.00
CA GLY A 117 2.45 -19.79 36.56
C GLY A 117 2.86 -19.42 35.13
N PRO A 118 4.09 -19.78 34.69
CA PRO A 118 4.70 -19.39 33.41
C PRO A 118 4.00 -19.91 32.14
N SER A 119 2.78 -20.47 32.26
CA SER A 119 2.02 -21.08 31.16
C SER A 119 0.52 -20.77 31.23
N ARG A 120 0.11 -19.74 31.98
CA ARG A 120 -1.29 -19.39 32.25
C ARG A 120 -1.65 -17.98 31.76
N HIS A 121 -1.47 -17.74 30.46
CA HIS A 121 -1.76 -16.44 29.85
C HIS A 121 -3.09 -16.43 29.12
N ALA A 122 -3.81 -15.31 29.24
CA ALA A 122 -5.05 -15.06 28.53
C ALA A 122 -4.78 -14.86 27.02
N GLY A 123 -5.67 -15.42 26.20
CA GLY A 123 -5.70 -15.20 24.76
C GLY A 123 -7.12 -14.97 24.27
N VAL A 124 -7.24 -14.48 23.04
CA VAL A 124 -8.54 -14.27 22.39
C VAL A 124 -8.49 -14.71 20.94
N ARG A 125 -9.68 -14.99 20.39
CA ARG A 125 -9.94 -15.01 18.95
C ARG A 125 -11.11 -14.08 18.69
N CYS A 126 -10.90 -13.04 17.91
CA CYS A 126 -11.86 -12.00 17.60
C CYS A 126 -12.65 -12.34 16.33
N GLN A 127 -13.88 -11.83 16.28
CA GLN A 127 -14.73 -11.94 15.11
C GLN A 127 -14.19 -11.06 14.00
N LYS A 128 -13.90 -11.67 12.85
CA LYS A 128 -13.64 -10.93 11.63
C LYS A 128 -14.99 -10.53 11.02
N GLU A 129 -15.11 -9.31 10.54
CA GLU A 129 -16.29 -8.93 9.75
C GLU A 129 -16.36 -9.83 8.50
N GLN A 130 -17.41 -10.64 8.40
CA GLN A 130 -17.73 -11.29 7.14
C GLN A 130 -18.34 -10.24 6.22
N ILE A 131 -17.49 -9.62 5.40
CA ILE A 131 -17.95 -8.75 4.31
C ILE A 131 -18.51 -9.69 3.23
N ASN A 132 -19.83 -9.75 3.12
CA ASN A 132 -20.50 -10.33 1.97
C ASN A 132 -19.99 -9.61 0.71
N SER A 133 -19.34 -10.36 -0.18
CA SER A 133 -18.55 -9.87 -1.32
C SER A 133 -19.33 -9.19 -2.46
N ASN A 134 -20.60 -8.81 -2.23
CA ASN A 134 -21.47 -8.21 -3.25
C ASN A 134 -22.04 -6.83 -2.88
N LEU A 135 -21.68 -6.25 -1.73
CA LEU A 135 -21.94 -4.83 -1.47
C LEU A 135 -20.62 -4.11 -1.18
N SER A 136 -20.42 -2.95 -1.83
CA SER A 136 -19.33 -2.05 -1.47
C SER A 136 -19.48 -1.71 0.02
N PRO A 137 -18.46 -1.90 0.87
CA PRO A 137 -18.58 -1.62 2.30
C PRO A 137 -18.91 -0.14 2.50
N ASP A 138 -20.00 0.13 3.23
CA ASP A 138 -20.33 1.46 3.72
C ASP A 138 -19.40 1.81 4.88
N TYR A 139 -18.67 2.92 4.78
CA TYR A 139 -17.83 3.45 5.83
C TYR A 139 -18.56 4.55 6.59
N ASP A 140 -18.66 4.41 7.92
CA ASP A 140 -19.34 5.36 8.79
C ASP A 140 -18.31 6.23 9.52
N LEU A 141 -18.35 7.54 9.30
CA LEU A 141 -17.66 8.54 10.13
C LEU A 141 -18.65 9.12 11.13
N ASP A 142 -18.30 9.13 12.41
CA ASP A 142 -19.18 9.57 13.49
C ASP A 142 -18.41 10.44 14.51
N HIS A 143 -18.63 11.76 14.45
CA HIS A 143 -18.15 12.72 15.46
C HIS A 143 -19.31 13.25 16.32
N SER A 144 -20.38 12.47 16.45
CA SER A 144 -21.61 12.93 17.08
C SER A 144 -21.51 13.02 18.61
N THR A 145 -22.32 13.93 19.17
CA THR A 145 -22.68 13.98 20.59
C THR A 145 -24.17 13.63 20.76
N SER A 146 -24.66 13.50 21.99
CA SER A 146 -26.04 13.04 22.29
C SER A 146 -27.16 13.83 21.60
N LEU A 147 -26.92 15.09 21.21
CA LEU A 147 -27.92 15.96 20.56
C LEU A 147 -28.02 15.81 19.02
N SER A 148 -27.07 15.10 18.40
CA SER A 148 -26.95 14.96 16.93
C SER A 148 -28.17 14.34 16.24
N HIS A 149 -28.86 13.41 16.90
CA HIS A 149 -29.99 12.70 16.32
C HIS A 149 -31.20 13.61 16.09
N GLN A 150 -31.49 14.50 17.05
CA GLN A 150 -32.61 15.45 16.97
C GLN A 150 -32.37 16.51 15.89
N LEU A 151 -31.12 16.96 15.74
CA LEU A 151 -30.73 17.89 14.67
C LEU A 151 -30.84 17.24 13.28
N GLY A 152 -30.49 15.95 13.15
CA GLY A 152 -30.71 15.20 11.92
C GLY A 152 -32.20 15.14 11.53
N GLN A 153 -33.08 14.89 12.51
CA GLN A 153 -34.54 14.89 12.28
C GLN A 153 -35.06 16.27 11.86
N LEU A 154 -34.49 17.36 12.42
CA LEU A 154 -34.83 18.72 12.00
C LEU A 154 -34.49 18.96 10.52
N PHE A 155 -33.28 18.56 10.09
CA PHE A 155 -32.88 18.64 8.68
C PHE A 155 -33.81 17.84 7.76
N ASP A 156 -34.12 16.60 8.15
CA ASP A 156 -34.99 15.72 7.36
C ASP A 156 -36.44 16.25 7.28
N SER A 157 -36.88 17.04 8.28
CA SER A 157 -38.23 17.63 8.34
C SER A 157 -38.46 18.82 7.39
N ARG A 158 -37.38 19.48 6.93
CA ARG A 158 -37.43 20.70 6.08
C ARG A 158 -38.30 21.84 6.63
N ARG A 159 -38.49 21.92 7.95
CA ARG A 159 -39.24 23.00 8.59
C ARG A 159 -38.33 24.16 8.93
N ASP A 160 -38.83 25.39 8.79
CA ASP A 160 -38.23 26.64 9.29
C ASP A 160 -36.79 26.93 8.82
N CYS A 161 -36.40 26.45 7.63
CA CYS A 161 -35.12 26.79 7.03
C CYS A 161 -35.08 28.23 6.52
N ASP A 162 -33.95 28.89 6.74
CA ASP A 162 -33.67 30.28 6.36
C ASP A 162 -32.70 30.40 5.18
N VAL A 163 -32.10 29.28 4.74
CA VAL A 163 -31.15 29.24 3.61
C VAL A 163 -31.51 28.12 2.63
N ASN A 164 -31.48 28.44 1.34
CA ASN A 164 -31.59 27.48 0.25
C ASN A 164 -30.26 27.40 -0.49
N ILE A 165 -29.63 26.23 -0.48
CA ILE A 165 -28.35 25.98 -1.13
C ILE A 165 -28.60 25.29 -2.49
N PRO A 166 -28.39 25.98 -3.62
CA PRO A 166 -28.42 25.34 -4.93
C PRO A 166 -27.24 24.37 -5.13
N VAL A 167 -27.55 23.16 -5.59
CA VAL A 167 -26.59 22.19 -6.11
C VAL A 167 -26.48 22.42 -7.61
N LEU A 168 -25.32 22.90 -8.06
CA LEU A 168 -25.03 23.20 -9.46
C LEU A 168 -24.37 21.99 -10.11
N VAL A 169 -24.86 21.63 -11.30
CA VAL A 169 -24.25 20.65 -12.21
C VAL A 169 -24.11 21.33 -13.57
N HIS A 170 -22.87 21.57 -14.00
CA HIS A 170 -22.58 22.28 -15.25
C HIS A 170 -23.32 23.64 -15.37
N ASN A 171 -23.34 24.42 -14.28
CA ASN A 171 -24.04 25.70 -14.13
C ASN A 171 -25.59 25.64 -14.15
N ASN A 172 -26.19 24.45 -14.22
CA ASN A 172 -27.63 24.28 -14.03
C ASN A 172 -27.93 23.85 -12.59
N THR A 173 -28.99 24.38 -11.99
CA THR A 173 -29.45 23.97 -10.66
C THR A 173 -30.14 22.61 -10.76
N SER A 174 -29.53 21.57 -10.19
CA SER A 174 -30.08 20.22 -10.15
C SER A 174 -31.06 20.04 -8.99
N GLU A 175 -30.69 20.48 -7.80
CA GLU A 175 -31.48 20.38 -6.57
C GLU A 175 -31.22 21.60 -5.68
N THR A 176 -32.21 22.00 -4.88
CA THR A 176 -32.04 23.03 -3.85
C THR A 176 -32.22 22.41 -2.47
N ILE A 177 -31.21 22.54 -1.60
CA ILE A 177 -31.22 22.00 -0.25
C ILE A 177 -31.61 23.10 0.74
N CYS A 178 -32.72 22.89 1.44
CA CYS A 178 -33.20 23.76 2.52
C CYS A 178 -32.43 23.46 3.81
N ALA A 179 -31.80 24.47 4.40
CA ALA A 179 -30.91 24.36 5.55
C ALA A 179 -30.98 25.60 6.47
N HIS A 180 -30.38 25.47 7.67
CA HIS A 180 -30.38 26.49 8.72
C HIS A 180 -29.01 27.17 8.80
N SER A 181 -28.95 28.49 8.57
CA SER A 181 -27.71 29.28 8.57
C SER A 181 -26.90 29.13 9.86
N LEU A 182 -27.61 29.15 11.01
CA LEU A 182 -27.00 29.03 12.33
C LEU A 182 -26.21 27.71 12.46
N ILE A 183 -26.78 26.58 12.04
CA ILE A 183 -26.16 25.26 12.17
C ILE A 183 -24.95 25.13 11.22
N LEU A 184 -25.05 25.69 10.02
CA LEU A 184 -23.93 25.72 9.07
C LEU A 184 -22.77 26.59 9.58
N SER A 185 -23.08 27.74 10.17
CA SER A 185 -22.10 28.70 10.70
C SER A 185 -21.29 28.20 11.90
N LEU A 186 -21.84 27.26 12.67
CA LEU A 186 -21.13 26.65 13.81
C LEU A 186 -19.93 25.79 13.38
N ASN A 187 -19.94 25.32 12.13
CA ASN A 187 -18.99 24.32 11.63
C ASN A 187 -18.14 24.81 10.45
N SER A 188 -18.45 25.96 9.84
CA SER A 188 -17.68 26.53 8.73
C SER A 188 -17.49 28.04 8.90
N ARG A 189 -16.34 28.55 8.43
CA ARG A 189 -15.94 29.97 8.51
C ARG A 189 -16.28 30.78 7.25
N GLN A 190 -17.13 30.26 6.36
CA GLN A 190 -17.44 30.91 5.08
C GLN A 190 -18.50 32.01 5.18
N ASP A 191 -18.56 32.86 4.15
CA ASP A 191 -19.55 33.94 4.02
C ASP A 191 -20.84 33.39 3.38
N PHE A 192 -21.89 33.23 4.19
CA PHE A 192 -23.08 32.42 3.86
C PHE A 192 -24.09 33.08 2.90
N ARG A 193 -23.74 34.20 2.24
CA ARG A 193 -24.66 34.92 1.32
C ARG A 193 -24.68 34.38 -0.10
N HIS A 194 -23.68 33.59 -0.49
CA HIS A 194 -23.55 32.99 -1.83
C HIS A 194 -23.08 31.53 -1.73
N LEU A 195 -23.84 30.67 -1.03
CA LEU A 195 -23.53 29.24 -1.00
C LEU A 195 -24.10 28.56 -2.24
N SER A 196 -23.25 27.83 -2.95
CA SER A 196 -23.65 26.85 -3.94
C SER A 196 -22.71 25.65 -3.84
N ILE A 197 -23.24 24.44 -4.04
CA ILE A 197 -22.41 23.25 -4.15
C ILE A 197 -22.22 22.98 -5.63
N ASP A 198 -21.04 23.27 -6.17
CA ASP A 198 -20.71 22.93 -7.55
C ASP A 198 -20.23 21.48 -7.63
N THR A 199 -21.01 20.63 -8.28
CA THR A 199 -20.77 19.20 -8.37
C THR A 199 -20.85 18.69 -9.80
N THR A 200 -20.18 17.58 -10.08
CA THR A 200 -20.44 16.78 -11.28
C THR A 200 -21.76 16.02 -11.13
N SER A 201 -22.35 15.57 -12.25
CA SER A 201 -23.63 14.84 -12.27
C SER A 201 -23.70 13.64 -11.32
N ASN A 202 -22.55 13.00 -11.05
CA ASN A 202 -22.48 11.82 -10.19
C ASN A 202 -22.32 12.18 -8.71
N CYS A 203 -21.84 13.39 -8.40
CA CYS A 203 -21.62 13.83 -7.02
C CYS A 203 -22.82 14.59 -6.44
N SER A 204 -23.75 15.06 -7.28
CA SER A 204 -24.93 15.83 -6.85
C SER A 204 -25.84 15.03 -5.90
N GLU A 205 -26.01 13.72 -6.13
CA GLU A 205 -26.82 12.84 -5.28
C GLU A 205 -26.31 12.76 -3.83
N HIS A 206 -25.02 13.01 -3.62
CA HIS A 206 -24.40 12.97 -2.30
C HIS A 206 -24.37 14.33 -1.59
N ALA A 207 -24.76 15.42 -2.27
CA ALA A 207 -24.77 16.76 -1.71
C ALA A 207 -25.69 16.86 -0.48
N LYS A 208 -26.85 16.21 -0.51
CA LYS A 208 -27.77 16.16 0.63
C LYS A 208 -27.15 15.46 1.84
N THR A 209 -26.49 14.33 1.63
CA THR A 209 -25.81 13.58 2.71
C THR A 209 -24.65 14.39 3.29
N PHE A 210 -23.92 15.11 2.45
CA PHE A 210 -22.87 16.02 2.88
C PHE A 210 -23.41 17.18 3.74
N ILE A 211 -24.49 17.84 3.34
CA ILE A 211 -25.09 18.91 4.17
C ILE A 211 -25.66 18.35 5.48
N ARG A 212 -26.21 17.13 5.46
CA ARG A 212 -26.70 16.45 6.68
C ARG A 212 -25.60 16.21 7.72
N TYR A 213 -24.32 16.10 7.30
CA TYR A 213 -23.19 15.99 8.22
C TYR A 213 -23.08 17.17 9.18
N PHE A 214 -23.44 18.39 8.77
CA PHE A 214 -23.41 19.57 9.65
C PHE A 214 -24.37 19.46 10.85
N TYR A 215 -25.41 18.61 10.73
CA TYR A 215 -26.43 18.40 11.77
C TYR A 215 -26.10 17.18 12.63
N THR A 216 -25.71 16.08 11.99
CA THR A 216 -25.52 14.80 12.66
C THR A 216 -24.08 14.60 13.13
N ARG A 217 -23.12 15.30 12.52
CA ARG A 217 -21.68 14.99 12.57
C ARG A 217 -21.38 13.54 12.18
N LYS A 218 -22.28 12.92 11.39
CA LYS A 218 -22.15 11.58 10.84
C LYS A 218 -22.24 11.59 9.33
N ILE A 219 -21.29 10.97 8.64
CA ILE A 219 -21.34 10.79 7.20
C ILE A 219 -20.99 9.35 6.83
N LYS A 220 -21.85 8.76 6.00
CA LYS A 220 -21.62 7.46 5.40
C LYS A 220 -21.07 7.65 4.01
N PHE A 221 -20.03 6.91 3.65
CA PHE A 221 -19.48 6.96 2.31
C PHE A 221 -18.93 5.63 1.84
N THR A 222 -18.92 5.44 0.52
CA THR A 222 -18.30 4.31 -0.16
C THR A 222 -17.10 4.77 -0.98
N ARG A 223 -16.35 3.81 -1.53
CA ARG A 223 -15.17 4.02 -2.37
C ARG A 223 -15.40 4.99 -3.55
N SER A 224 -16.53 4.87 -4.24
CA SER A 224 -16.88 5.73 -5.38
C SER A 224 -17.30 7.14 -4.95
N THR A 225 -17.81 7.30 -3.73
CA THR A 225 -18.34 8.58 -3.22
C THR A 225 -17.31 9.39 -2.45
N ALA A 226 -16.24 8.75 -1.96
CA ALA A 226 -15.17 9.41 -1.21
C ALA A 226 -14.54 10.60 -1.95
N PRO A 227 -14.23 10.53 -3.26
CA PRO A 227 -13.72 11.69 -4.00
C PRO A 227 -14.70 12.87 -4.02
N CYS A 228 -16.00 12.61 -4.14
CA CYS A 228 -17.03 13.65 -4.11
C CYS A 228 -17.08 14.35 -2.74
N ILE A 229 -17.06 13.57 -1.65
CA ILE A 229 -17.11 14.10 -0.28
C ILE A 229 -15.85 14.89 0.05
N LEU A 230 -14.68 14.42 -0.37
CA LEU A 230 -13.42 15.13 -0.19
C LEU A 230 -13.40 16.49 -0.90
N ARG A 231 -13.93 16.56 -2.13
CA ARG A 231 -14.05 17.81 -2.89
C ARG A 231 -15.02 18.78 -2.18
N MET A 232 -16.20 18.32 -1.79
CA MET A 232 -17.15 19.15 -1.05
C MET A 232 -16.60 19.61 0.32
N ALA A 233 -15.90 18.73 1.05
CA ALA A 233 -15.26 19.05 2.31
C ALA A 233 -14.18 20.12 2.13
N GLN A 234 -13.40 20.05 1.04
CA GLN A 234 -12.42 21.09 0.70
C GLN A 234 -13.11 22.42 0.40
N ASP A 235 -14.10 22.43 -0.48
CA ASP A 235 -14.80 23.65 -0.91
C ASP A 235 -15.46 24.37 0.26
N TRP A 236 -15.83 23.63 1.32
CA TRP A 236 -16.47 24.14 2.54
C TRP A 236 -15.53 24.29 3.74
N GLY A 237 -14.23 23.98 3.58
CA GLY A 237 -13.19 24.15 4.59
C GLY A 237 -13.23 23.16 5.77
N LEU A 238 -13.79 21.97 5.60
CA LEU A 238 -13.91 20.93 6.62
C LEU A 238 -12.65 20.05 6.72
N THR A 239 -11.59 20.54 7.36
CA THR A 239 -10.29 19.85 7.44
C THR A 239 -10.33 18.53 8.22
N GLU A 240 -11.23 18.37 9.19
CA GLU A 240 -11.37 17.14 9.99
C GLU A 240 -11.89 15.98 9.14
N VAL A 241 -13.03 16.17 8.49
CA VAL A 241 -13.62 15.21 7.53
C VAL A 241 -12.64 14.91 6.42
N GLN A 242 -11.97 15.95 5.91
CA GLN A 242 -11.00 15.82 4.84
C GLN A 242 -9.87 14.84 5.22
N ASN A 243 -9.24 15.04 6.38
CA ASN A 243 -8.13 14.20 6.83
C ASN A 243 -8.57 12.76 7.10
N GLU A 244 -9.73 12.57 7.74
CA GLU A 244 -10.22 11.23 8.08
C GLU A 244 -10.69 10.45 6.84
N VAL A 245 -11.48 11.08 5.95
CA VAL A 245 -11.86 10.46 4.68
C VAL A 245 -10.63 10.15 3.84
N ALA A 246 -9.63 11.03 3.78
CA ALA A 246 -8.40 10.77 3.05
C ALA A 246 -7.59 9.60 3.65
N ASN A 247 -7.53 9.49 4.98
CA ASN A 247 -6.86 8.38 5.67
C ASN A 247 -7.55 7.04 5.40
N ILE A 248 -8.88 6.99 5.54
CA ILE A 248 -9.67 5.78 5.24
C ILE A 248 -9.57 5.44 3.75
N SER A 249 -9.57 6.45 2.87
CA SER A 249 -9.47 6.26 1.43
C SER A 249 -8.18 5.59 0.96
N ARG A 250 -7.07 5.79 1.69
CA ARG A 250 -5.80 5.09 1.41
C ARG A 250 -5.93 3.57 1.59
N LEU A 251 -6.78 3.11 2.52
CA LEU A 251 -6.91 1.70 2.86
C LEU A 251 -7.56 0.87 1.75
N PHE A 252 -8.43 1.48 0.94
CA PHE A 252 -9.18 0.78 -0.10
C PHE A 252 -8.75 1.11 -1.54
N LEU A 253 -7.61 1.79 -1.72
CA LEU A 253 -7.02 2.00 -3.06
C LEU A 253 -6.75 0.67 -3.79
N THR A 254 -6.58 -0.44 -3.07
CA THR A 254 -6.32 -1.77 -3.65
C THR A 254 -7.58 -2.46 -4.17
N GLU A 255 -8.77 -1.95 -3.87
CA GLU A 255 -10.02 -2.69 -4.05
C GLU A 255 -10.81 -2.28 -5.29
N ASP A 256 -10.48 -1.13 -5.92
CA ASP A 256 -11.13 -0.69 -7.15
C ASP A 256 -10.39 -1.23 -8.37
N PRO A 257 -10.95 -2.22 -9.09
CA PRO A 257 -10.31 -2.80 -10.24
C PRO A 257 -10.38 -1.94 -11.51
N THR A 258 -11.20 -0.89 -11.50
CA THR A 258 -11.43 -0.02 -12.66
C THR A 258 -10.47 1.16 -12.74
N PHE A 259 -9.63 1.34 -11.73
CA PHE A 259 -8.68 2.45 -11.58
C PHE A 259 -9.32 3.86 -11.46
N GLN A 260 -10.66 3.97 -11.40
CA GLN A 260 -11.36 5.25 -11.38
C GLN A 260 -11.17 6.00 -10.07
N SER A 261 -11.22 5.28 -8.94
CA SER A 261 -11.04 5.86 -7.61
C SER A 261 -9.64 6.48 -7.49
N GLN A 262 -8.61 5.74 -7.89
CA GLN A 262 -7.20 6.15 -7.82
C GLN A 262 -6.93 7.37 -8.70
N ASN A 263 -7.54 7.44 -9.89
CA ASN A 263 -7.45 8.63 -10.75
C ASN A 263 -8.14 9.84 -10.09
N SER A 264 -9.34 9.65 -9.55
CA SER A 264 -10.09 10.73 -8.88
C SER A 264 -9.36 11.25 -7.65
N PHE A 265 -8.76 10.37 -6.84
CA PHE A 265 -7.93 10.75 -5.69
C PHE A 265 -6.66 11.48 -6.12
N TYR A 266 -6.02 11.07 -7.22
CA TYR A 266 -4.87 11.78 -7.75
C TYR A 266 -5.23 13.20 -8.21
N GLU A 267 -6.33 13.37 -8.96
CA GLU A 267 -6.80 14.68 -9.39
C GLU A 267 -7.14 15.60 -8.21
N TYR A 268 -7.81 15.05 -7.20
CA TYR A 268 -8.06 15.72 -5.93
C TYR A 268 -6.76 16.14 -5.24
N ALA A 269 -5.79 15.23 -5.12
CA ALA A 269 -4.52 15.52 -4.47
C ALA A 269 -3.70 16.58 -5.22
N VAL A 270 -3.79 16.63 -6.55
CA VAL A 270 -3.21 17.70 -7.38
C VAL A 270 -3.89 19.03 -7.12
N HIS A 271 -5.22 19.06 -7.01
CA HIS A 271 -5.99 20.27 -6.72
C HIS A 271 -5.62 20.90 -5.36
N ILE A 272 -5.33 20.05 -4.36
CA ILE A 272 -4.97 20.49 -3.01
C ILE A 272 -3.47 20.77 -2.85
N GLY A 273 -2.64 20.17 -3.70
CA GLY A 273 -1.20 20.18 -3.51
C GLY A 273 -0.72 19.20 -2.43
N ASP A 274 -1.52 18.18 -2.08
CA ASP A 274 -1.06 17.10 -1.18
C ASP A 274 -0.11 16.16 -1.94
N GLN A 275 1.19 16.43 -1.81
CA GLN A 275 2.24 15.64 -2.44
C GLN A 275 2.29 14.19 -1.93
N ALA A 276 1.93 13.95 -0.67
CA ALA A 276 1.98 12.60 -0.08
C ALA A 276 0.88 11.72 -0.68
N LEU A 277 -0.34 12.24 -0.78
CA LEU A 277 -1.44 11.53 -1.43
C LEU A 277 -1.20 11.34 -2.93
N GLN A 278 -0.65 12.35 -3.62
CA GLN A 278 -0.24 12.22 -5.03
C GLN A 278 0.74 11.06 -5.22
N GLU A 279 1.78 10.97 -4.37
CA GLU A 279 2.78 9.91 -4.44
C GLU A 279 2.16 8.52 -4.16
N VAL A 280 1.25 8.41 -3.20
CA VAL A 280 0.56 7.15 -2.90
C VAL A 280 -0.32 6.70 -4.07
N CYS A 281 -1.08 7.60 -4.69
CA CYS A 281 -1.93 7.25 -5.83
C CYS A 281 -1.10 6.89 -7.07
N ILE A 282 -0.12 7.71 -7.42
CA ILE A 282 0.68 7.49 -8.63
C ILE A 282 1.58 6.25 -8.51
N ARG A 283 2.10 5.95 -7.32
CA ARG A 283 2.88 4.73 -7.09
C ARG A 283 2.03 3.48 -7.27
N TYR A 284 0.79 3.49 -6.76
CA TYR A 284 -0.15 2.38 -6.98
C TYR A 284 -0.43 2.16 -8.47
N LEU A 285 -0.70 3.25 -9.21
CA LEU A 285 -0.90 3.21 -10.66
C LEU A 285 0.35 2.74 -11.41
N ALA A 286 1.55 3.14 -10.98
CA ALA A 286 2.82 2.74 -11.58
C ALA A 286 3.14 1.25 -11.37
N TRP A 287 2.81 0.71 -10.20
CA TRP A 287 3.01 -0.72 -9.90
C TRP A 287 1.97 -1.61 -10.58
N ASN A 288 0.82 -1.07 -10.98
CA ASN A 288 -0.25 -1.77 -11.68
C ASN A 288 -0.42 -1.26 -13.13
N CYS A 289 0.65 -0.74 -13.71
CA CYS A 289 0.62 -0.03 -15.00
C CYS A 289 0.16 -0.92 -16.16
N GLU A 290 0.55 -2.20 -16.15
CA GLU A 290 0.07 -3.18 -17.14
C GLU A 290 -1.47 -3.29 -17.17
N ALA A 291 -2.07 -3.55 -16.01
CA ALA A 291 -3.51 -3.65 -15.86
C ALA A 291 -4.19 -2.30 -16.18
N LEU A 292 -3.58 -1.19 -15.77
CA LEU A 292 -4.06 0.14 -16.07
C LEU A 292 -4.11 0.41 -17.58
N ILE A 293 -3.04 0.14 -18.34
CA ILE A 293 -2.97 0.36 -19.80
C ILE A 293 -4.02 -0.48 -20.54
N GLN A 294 -4.32 -1.68 -20.05
CA GLN A 294 -5.34 -2.55 -20.62
C GLN A 294 -6.76 -2.04 -20.32
N SER A 295 -6.97 -1.45 -19.13
CA SER A 295 -8.26 -0.93 -18.68
C SER A 295 -8.83 0.19 -19.57
N PRO A 296 -10.16 0.42 -19.55
CA PRO A 296 -10.78 1.56 -20.23
C PRO A 296 -10.45 2.90 -19.56
N ALA A 297 -9.99 2.92 -18.31
CA ALA A 297 -9.64 4.16 -17.62
C ALA A 297 -8.42 4.85 -18.25
N TRP A 298 -7.52 4.09 -18.87
CA TRP A 298 -6.30 4.61 -19.50
C TRP A 298 -6.58 5.72 -20.51
N THR A 299 -7.59 5.56 -21.37
CA THR A 299 -7.90 6.56 -22.42
C THR A 299 -8.44 7.87 -21.87
N ASN A 300 -9.01 7.84 -20.66
CA ASN A 300 -9.58 9.01 -20.02
C ASN A 300 -8.56 9.82 -19.21
N LEU A 301 -7.38 9.26 -18.90
CA LEU A 301 -6.35 9.95 -18.11
C LEU A 301 -5.95 11.31 -18.68
N SER A 302 -5.67 12.24 -17.77
CA SER A 302 -5.12 13.55 -18.09
C SER A 302 -3.68 13.44 -18.59
N PHE A 303 -3.27 14.37 -19.47
CA PHE A 303 -1.88 14.42 -19.98
C PHE A 303 -0.85 14.55 -18.85
N ALA A 304 -1.16 15.33 -17.81
CA ALA A 304 -0.30 15.53 -16.66
C ALA A 304 -0.07 14.23 -15.88
N LEU A 305 -1.12 13.43 -15.67
CA LEU A 305 -1.01 12.14 -15.00
C LEU A 305 -0.19 11.14 -15.83
N VAL A 306 -0.45 11.02 -17.14
CA VAL A 306 0.34 10.13 -18.02
C VAL A 306 1.82 10.52 -18.02
N LYS A 307 2.13 11.82 -18.12
CA LYS A 307 3.50 12.33 -18.05
C LYS A 307 4.16 11.99 -16.71
N ALA A 308 3.45 12.20 -15.59
CA ALA A 308 3.95 11.89 -14.26
C ALA A 308 4.23 10.40 -14.10
N LEU A 309 3.34 9.54 -14.64
CA LEU A 309 3.48 8.09 -14.61
C LEU A 309 4.73 7.64 -15.36
N LEU A 310 4.88 8.06 -16.63
CA LEU A 310 6.04 7.67 -17.46
C LEU A 310 7.38 8.19 -16.94
N SER A 311 7.38 9.28 -16.17
CA SER A 311 8.59 9.86 -15.59
C SER A 311 9.17 9.02 -14.45
N ARG A 312 8.39 8.15 -13.81
CA ARG A 312 8.89 7.31 -12.71
C ARG A 312 9.79 6.20 -13.22
N SER A 313 10.71 5.71 -12.40
CA SER A 313 11.64 4.62 -12.78
C SER A 313 11.17 3.22 -12.33
N ASP A 314 10.19 3.16 -11.42
CA ASP A 314 9.65 1.96 -10.78
C ASP A 314 8.36 1.43 -11.43
N LEU A 315 8.15 1.72 -12.71
CA LEU A 315 7.02 1.18 -13.47
C LEU A 315 7.15 -0.33 -13.60
N VAL A 316 6.08 -1.03 -13.22
CA VAL A 316 5.95 -2.47 -13.39
C VAL A 316 5.18 -2.73 -14.67
N VAL A 317 5.89 -3.23 -15.69
CA VAL A 317 5.33 -3.52 -17.01
C VAL A 317 6.03 -4.76 -17.60
N PRO A 318 5.42 -5.50 -18.52
CA PRO A 318 6.06 -6.64 -19.17
C PRO A 318 7.36 -6.26 -19.88
N ASN A 319 7.30 -5.20 -20.68
CA ASN A 319 8.40 -4.67 -21.47
C ASN A 319 8.11 -3.20 -21.87
N GLU A 320 9.08 -2.50 -22.45
CA GLU A 320 8.89 -1.10 -22.88
C GLU A 320 7.91 -0.96 -24.07
N ASN A 321 7.68 -2.03 -24.83
CA ASN A 321 6.76 -2.03 -25.97
C ASN A 321 5.29 -1.87 -25.52
N VAL A 322 4.92 -2.44 -24.36
CA VAL A 322 3.58 -2.25 -23.76
C VAL A 322 3.33 -0.77 -23.46
N ILE A 323 4.35 -0.05 -22.98
CA ILE A 323 4.25 1.39 -22.72
C ILE A 323 4.00 2.16 -24.02
N LEU A 324 4.78 1.88 -25.07
CA LEU A 324 4.64 2.55 -26.36
C LEU A 324 3.25 2.35 -26.95
N ASN A 325 2.77 1.09 -27.02
CA ASN A 325 1.44 0.76 -27.51
C ASN A 325 0.33 1.43 -26.65
N GLY A 326 0.55 1.51 -25.33
CA GLY A 326 -0.34 2.21 -24.42
C GLY A 326 -0.45 3.70 -24.75
N VAL A 327 0.67 4.39 -24.94
CA VAL A 327 0.69 5.81 -25.29
C VAL A 327 0.06 6.07 -26.65
N GLU A 328 0.28 5.20 -27.64
CA GLU A 328 -0.40 5.26 -28.94
C GLU A 328 -1.93 5.15 -28.79
N ARG A 329 -2.41 4.19 -28.00
CA ARG A 329 -3.84 4.03 -27.69
C ARG A 329 -4.42 5.26 -26.99
N TRP A 330 -3.69 5.86 -26.04
CA TRP A 330 -4.11 7.08 -25.36
C TRP A 330 -4.20 8.27 -26.33
N ALA A 331 -3.18 8.48 -27.16
CA ALA A 331 -3.15 9.57 -28.13
C ALA A 331 -4.30 9.44 -29.16
N ALA A 332 -4.53 8.23 -29.67
CA ALA A 332 -5.63 7.93 -30.58
C ALA A 332 -7.01 8.26 -29.96
N ALA A 333 -7.21 7.93 -28.67
CA ALA A 333 -8.46 8.22 -27.98
C ALA A 333 -8.68 9.73 -27.73
N LYS A 334 -7.62 10.53 -27.64
CA LYS A 334 -7.71 12.01 -27.55
C LYS A 334 -7.91 12.69 -28.90
N GLY A 335 -8.02 11.92 -29.99
CA GLY A 335 -8.16 12.45 -31.36
C GLY A 335 -6.87 13.04 -31.94
N ASN A 336 -5.72 12.80 -31.30
CA ASN A 336 -4.42 13.28 -31.76
C ASN A 336 -3.67 12.13 -32.45
N PRO A 337 -3.39 12.22 -33.77
CA PRO A 337 -2.65 11.17 -34.49
C PRO A 337 -1.14 11.20 -34.17
N THR A 338 -0.64 12.28 -33.57
CA THR A 338 0.78 12.45 -33.21
C THR A 338 0.95 12.40 -31.69
N ILE A 339 1.96 11.67 -31.23
CA ILE A 339 2.28 11.59 -29.80
C ILE A 339 3.03 12.87 -29.42
N PRO A 340 2.64 13.56 -28.32
CA PRO A 340 3.41 14.70 -27.83
C PRO A 340 4.87 14.35 -27.60
N GLU A 341 5.79 15.18 -28.10
CA GLU A 341 7.24 14.95 -28.00
C GLU A 341 7.71 14.76 -26.55
N ALA A 342 7.04 15.44 -25.60
CA ALA A 342 7.29 15.30 -24.17
C ALA A 342 7.06 13.88 -23.63
N LEU A 343 6.10 13.13 -24.19
CA LEU A 343 5.85 11.73 -23.80
C LEU A 343 6.81 10.78 -24.53
N LEU A 344 7.10 11.05 -25.81
CA LEU A 344 8.06 10.24 -26.58
C LEU A 344 9.45 10.20 -25.93
N LYS A 345 9.91 11.32 -25.36
CA LYS A 345 11.21 11.39 -24.66
C LYS A 345 11.28 10.56 -23.38
N LEU A 346 10.13 10.22 -22.77
CA LEU A 346 10.06 9.42 -21.55
C LEU A 346 10.06 7.90 -21.80
N ILE A 347 9.81 7.49 -23.06
CA ILE A 347 9.86 6.09 -23.48
C ILE A 347 11.31 5.69 -23.71
N ARG A 348 11.72 4.55 -23.14
CA ARG A 348 13.11 4.06 -23.22
C ARG A 348 13.33 3.25 -24.50
N PHE A 349 13.39 3.93 -25.65
CA PHE A 349 13.67 3.30 -26.96
C PHE A 349 14.91 2.39 -27.01
N PRO A 350 16.03 2.68 -26.30
CA PRO A 350 17.16 1.75 -26.17
C PRO A 350 16.79 0.36 -25.63
N LEU A 351 15.70 0.26 -24.88
CA LEU A 351 15.24 -0.98 -24.26
C LEU A 351 14.17 -1.71 -25.07
N ILE A 352 13.79 -1.17 -26.23
CA ILE A 352 12.95 -1.86 -27.21
C ILE A 352 13.85 -2.72 -28.12
N GLN A 353 13.46 -3.98 -28.32
CA GLN A 353 14.18 -4.89 -29.21
C GLN A 353 14.22 -4.35 -30.65
N ALA A 354 15.32 -4.62 -31.35
CA ALA A 354 15.55 -4.11 -32.71
C ALA A 354 14.44 -4.52 -33.71
N GLU A 355 13.87 -5.71 -33.55
CA GLU A 355 12.75 -6.21 -34.36
C GLU A 355 11.48 -5.38 -34.18
N ASN A 356 11.19 -4.97 -32.95
CA ASN A 356 10.02 -4.15 -32.64
C ASN A 356 10.25 -2.70 -33.07
N LEU A 357 11.48 -2.17 -32.94
CA LEU A 357 11.85 -0.86 -33.48
C LEU A 357 11.68 -0.78 -35.01
N TYR A 358 11.94 -1.88 -35.72
CA TYR A 358 11.80 -1.94 -37.18
C TYR A 358 10.34 -1.84 -37.65
N LYS A 359 9.41 -2.37 -36.85
CA LYS A 359 7.97 -2.32 -37.16
C LYS A 359 7.36 -0.92 -37.01
N LEU A 360 8.07 0.02 -36.35
CA LEU A 360 7.57 1.36 -36.08
C LEU A 360 7.68 2.28 -37.30
N ASN A 361 6.54 2.57 -37.91
CA ASN A 361 6.41 3.48 -39.04
C ASN A 361 6.00 4.89 -38.58
N GLY A 362 6.62 5.92 -39.14
CA GLY A 362 6.33 7.32 -38.84
C GLY A 362 7.57 8.17 -38.58
N SER A 363 7.60 9.37 -39.15
CA SER A 363 8.73 10.31 -39.05
C SER A 363 8.99 10.78 -37.61
N GLN A 364 7.96 10.82 -36.77
CA GLN A 364 8.07 11.19 -35.35
C GLN A 364 9.02 10.27 -34.56
N TYR A 365 9.19 9.02 -34.98
CA TYR A 365 10.00 8.03 -34.29
C TYR A 365 11.45 8.00 -34.76
N ASP A 366 11.82 8.67 -35.85
CA ASP A 366 13.12 8.46 -36.51
C ASP A 366 14.32 8.81 -35.63
N ALA A 367 14.24 9.90 -34.87
CA ALA A 367 15.30 10.27 -33.93
C ALA A 367 15.45 9.24 -32.80
N MET A 368 14.33 8.76 -32.26
CA MET A 368 14.32 7.82 -31.15
C MET A 368 14.71 6.39 -31.59
N LYS A 369 14.27 5.96 -32.77
CA LYS A 369 14.68 4.71 -33.42
C LYS A 369 16.20 4.65 -33.59
N LYS A 370 16.82 5.73 -34.09
CA LYS A 370 18.28 5.81 -34.22
C LYS A 370 18.97 5.58 -32.87
N LYS A 371 18.50 6.22 -31.79
CA LYS A 371 19.04 6.02 -30.43
C LYS A 371 18.91 4.55 -29.98
N GLY A 372 17.78 3.92 -30.27
CA GLY A 372 17.57 2.49 -30.01
C GLY A 372 18.55 1.58 -30.76
N TYR A 373 18.71 1.79 -32.07
CA TYR A 373 19.65 1.01 -32.88
C TYR A 373 21.11 1.22 -32.48
N TYR A 374 21.52 2.45 -32.14
CA TYR A 374 22.86 2.73 -31.65
C TYR A 374 23.16 1.95 -30.37
N PHE A 375 22.22 1.91 -29.42
CA PHE A 375 22.39 1.16 -28.19
C PHE A 375 22.54 -0.36 -28.42
N ASN A 376 21.79 -0.91 -29.37
CA ASN A 376 21.82 -2.34 -29.68
C ASN A 376 23.11 -2.78 -30.39
N THR A 377 23.77 -1.87 -31.12
CA THR A 377 24.88 -2.21 -32.03
C THR A 377 26.25 -1.72 -31.55
N LEU A 378 26.32 -0.60 -30.84
CA LEU A 378 27.60 0.03 -30.50
C LEU A 378 28.32 -0.67 -29.34
N SER A 379 29.65 -0.55 -29.35
CA SER A 379 30.49 -1.01 -28.24
C SER A 379 30.36 -0.09 -27.03
N LEU A 380 30.58 -0.64 -25.82
CA LEU A 380 30.51 0.11 -24.56
C LEU A 380 31.44 1.33 -24.51
N LYS A 381 32.61 1.28 -25.18
CA LYS A 381 33.55 2.42 -25.20
C LYS A 381 32.92 3.64 -25.86
N THR A 382 32.16 3.43 -26.92
CA THR A 382 31.47 4.50 -27.66
C THR A 382 30.22 4.99 -26.92
N LEU A 383 29.54 4.10 -26.18
CA LEU A 383 28.32 4.42 -25.42
C LEU A 383 28.60 5.09 -24.06
N LEU A 384 29.81 4.97 -23.51
CA LEU A 384 30.16 5.44 -22.17
C LEU A 384 29.84 6.93 -21.91
N PRO A 385 30.11 7.86 -22.85
CA PRO A 385 29.75 9.27 -22.68
C PRO A 385 28.23 9.49 -22.58
N GLU A 386 27.44 8.78 -23.38
CA GLU A 386 25.97 8.88 -23.34
C GLU A 386 25.39 8.24 -22.09
N LEU A 387 25.94 7.10 -21.65
CA LEU A 387 25.56 6.43 -20.40
C LEU A 387 25.82 7.29 -19.17
N LYS A 388 26.88 8.11 -19.18
CA LYS A 388 27.17 9.10 -18.12
C LYS A 388 26.17 10.25 -18.12
N LYS A 389 25.64 10.63 -19.28
CA LYS A 389 24.71 11.76 -19.42
C LYS A 389 23.28 11.40 -19.05
N ASP A 390 22.76 10.29 -19.60
CA ASP A 390 21.33 9.91 -19.51
C ASP A 390 21.15 8.52 -18.91
N LYS A 391 21.72 8.24 -17.72
CA LYS A 391 21.74 6.89 -17.11
C LYS A 391 20.37 6.22 -17.08
N GLU A 392 19.31 6.96 -16.74
CA GLU A 392 17.95 6.41 -16.57
C GLU A 392 17.38 5.79 -17.84
N VAL A 393 17.66 6.39 -19.01
CA VAL A 393 17.11 5.94 -20.31
C VAL A 393 17.65 4.56 -20.71
N TYR A 394 18.86 4.24 -20.27
CA TYR A 394 19.52 2.96 -20.55
C TYR A 394 19.37 1.93 -19.43
N THR A 395 18.67 2.28 -18.35
CA THR A 395 18.35 1.33 -17.27
C THR A 395 16.98 0.71 -17.47
N PRO A 396 16.82 -0.62 -17.36
CA PRO A 396 15.52 -1.26 -17.41
C PRO A 396 14.59 -0.77 -16.31
N ARG A 397 13.29 -0.65 -16.61
CA ARG A 397 12.23 -0.49 -15.60
C ARG A 397 12.05 -1.82 -14.84
N ILE A 398 10.91 -2.04 -14.20
CA ILE A 398 10.62 -3.32 -13.56
C ILE A 398 9.91 -4.20 -14.60
N TYR A 399 10.70 -4.92 -15.38
CA TYR A 399 10.19 -5.76 -16.46
C TYR A 399 9.71 -7.13 -15.96
N THR A 400 8.43 -7.44 -16.19
CA THR A 400 7.78 -8.66 -15.70
C THR A 400 7.79 -9.82 -16.72
N ASP A 401 8.09 -9.58 -17.99
CA ASP A 401 8.18 -10.67 -18.98
C ASP A 401 9.38 -11.60 -18.76
N ASN A 402 9.27 -12.84 -19.23
CA ASN A 402 10.41 -13.74 -19.37
C ASN A 402 11.37 -13.17 -20.43
N PRO A 403 12.71 -13.09 -20.20
CA PRO A 403 13.53 -13.62 -19.10
C PRO A 403 13.84 -12.66 -17.94
N TRP A 404 13.16 -11.52 -17.84
CA TRP A 404 13.44 -10.51 -16.81
C TRP A 404 12.96 -10.92 -15.42
N SER A 405 11.97 -11.81 -15.34
CA SER A 405 11.37 -12.20 -14.06
C SER A 405 11.05 -13.69 -13.95
N THR A 406 10.84 -14.14 -12.71
CA THR A 406 10.16 -15.40 -12.40
C THR A 406 9.15 -15.22 -11.29
N THR A 407 8.11 -16.06 -11.28
CA THR A 407 7.02 -15.96 -10.32
C THR A 407 6.86 -17.25 -9.52
N PHE A 408 6.84 -17.10 -8.20
CA PHE A 408 6.38 -18.09 -7.24
C PHE A 408 4.89 -17.84 -6.98
N ASN A 409 4.05 -18.66 -7.62
CA ASN A 409 2.60 -18.59 -7.45
C ASN A 409 2.20 -19.05 -6.03
N HIS A 410 1.25 -18.36 -5.40
CA HIS A 410 0.64 -18.72 -4.12
C HIS A 410 0.28 -20.22 -4.03
N HIS A 411 -0.27 -20.80 -5.10
CA HIS A 411 -0.65 -22.22 -5.11
C HIS A 411 0.56 -23.15 -4.94
N LYS A 412 1.68 -22.82 -5.60
CA LYS A 412 2.94 -23.58 -5.45
C LYS A 412 3.53 -23.43 -4.06
N VAL A 413 3.41 -22.24 -3.47
CA VAL A 413 3.88 -21.94 -2.11
C VAL A 413 3.04 -22.71 -1.08
N ASN A 414 1.71 -22.71 -1.23
CA ASN A 414 0.79 -23.43 -0.34
C ASN A 414 0.96 -24.94 -0.45
N ILE A 415 1.04 -25.51 -1.66
CA ILE A 415 1.32 -26.95 -1.84
C ILE A 415 2.61 -27.35 -1.13
N TYR A 416 3.67 -26.56 -1.28
CA TYR A 416 4.93 -26.85 -0.60
C TYR A 416 4.79 -26.77 0.92
N LYS A 417 4.06 -25.78 1.44
CA LYS A 417 3.80 -25.62 2.87
C LYS A 417 3.06 -26.81 3.45
N ASP A 418 2.04 -27.30 2.74
CA ASP A 418 1.12 -28.32 3.25
C ASP A 418 1.61 -29.75 3.01
N PHE A 419 2.29 -30.01 1.89
CA PHE A 419 2.63 -31.38 1.43
C PHE A 419 4.10 -31.58 1.08
N GLY A 420 4.91 -30.52 1.04
CA GLY A 420 6.23 -30.56 0.40
C GLY A 420 6.13 -30.69 -1.14
N PHE A 421 7.26 -30.59 -1.85
CA PHE A 421 7.28 -30.74 -3.31
C PHE A 421 8.00 -32.02 -3.69
N PHE A 422 7.37 -32.87 -4.50
CA PHE A 422 8.02 -34.05 -5.06
C PHE A 422 8.33 -33.79 -6.53
N ASN A 423 9.54 -34.12 -6.99
CA ASN A 423 9.80 -34.12 -8.43
C ASN A 423 9.01 -35.25 -9.11
N ARG A 424 8.98 -35.29 -10.45
CA ARG A 424 8.31 -36.37 -11.22
C ARG A 424 8.85 -37.78 -10.92
N HIS A 425 9.94 -37.90 -10.16
CA HIS A 425 10.57 -39.15 -9.73
C HIS A 425 10.30 -39.48 -8.25
N GLY A 426 9.40 -38.75 -7.57
CA GLY A 426 9.04 -39.00 -6.17
C GLY A 426 10.08 -38.53 -5.14
N VAL A 427 11.09 -37.75 -5.54
CA VAL A 427 12.10 -37.20 -4.62
C VAL A 427 11.54 -35.94 -3.97
N SER A 428 11.52 -35.93 -2.65
CA SER A 428 11.18 -34.74 -1.85
C SER A 428 12.22 -33.64 -2.09
N LEU A 429 11.76 -32.47 -2.52
CA LEU A 429 12.54 -31.26 -2.68
C LEU A 429 12.48 -30.47 -1.37
N ASN A 430 13.64 -30.33 -0.74
CA ASN A 430 13.81 -29.62 0.54
C ASN A 430 13.81 -28.08 0.41
N SER A 431 13.41 -27.54 -0.75
CA SER A 431 13.40 -26.10 -1.01
C SER A 431 12.51 -25.72 -2.19
N LEU A 432 11.79 -24.59 -2.07
CA LEU A 432 11.19 -23.88 -3.20
C LEU A 432 12.26 -23.03 -3.90
N THR A 433 12.96 -23.64 -4.87
CA THR A 433 14.00 -22.98 -5.65
C THR A 433 13.63 -22.91 -7.13
N ILE A 434 13.79 -21.74 -7.76
CA ILE A 434 13.71 -21.57 -9.21
C ILE A 434 15.05 -21.05 -9.75
N LYS A 435 15.54 -21.70 -10.81
CA LYS A 435 16.72 -21.25 -11.55
C LYS A 435 16.30 -20.36 -12.71
N ILE A 436 16.91 -19.19 -12.84
CA ILE A 436 16.60 -18.18 -13.85
C ILE A 436 17.87 -17.81 -14.60
N ARG A 437 17.78 -17.56 -15.90
CA ARG A 437 18.89 -16.99 -16.66
C ARG A 437 18.75 -15.47 -16.68
N SER A 438 19.86 -14.73 -16.59
CA SER A 438 19.81 -13.28 -16.70
C SER A 438 19.15 -12.87 -18.02
N PRO A 439 18.41 -11.75 -18.02
CA PRO A 439 17.75 -11.30 -19.23
C PRO A 439 18.75 -10.95 -20.32
N ILE A 440 18.35 -11.19 -21.58
CA ILE A 440 19.08 -10.72 -22.76
C ILE A 440 18.83 -9.22 -22.85
N HIS A 441 19.71 -8.42 -22.27
CA HIS A 441 19.67 -6.96 -22.45
C HIS A 441 19.98 -6.63 -23.91
N ASN A 442 19.30 -5.65 -24.49
CA ASN A 442 19.44 -5.39 -25.94
C ASN A 442 20.84 -4.88 -26.34
N SER A 443 21.64 -4.43 -25.38
CA SER A 443 23.02 -4.04 -25.69
C SER A 443 23.82 -5.26 -26.14
N HIS A 444 24.65 -5.08 -27.15
CA HIS A 444 25.63 -6.07 -27.63
C HIS A 444 26.43 -6.78 -26.52
N LEU A 445 26.68 -6.12 -25.40
CA LEU A 445 27.58 -6.61 -24.37
C LEU A 445 26.93 -7.62 -23.40
N PHE A 446 25.63 -7.51 -23.12
CA PHE A 446 24.92 -8.50 -22.28
C PHE A 446 24.40 -9.70 -23.09
N THR A 447 24.26 -9.58 -24.42
CA THR A 447 23.80 -10.66 -25.30
C THR A 447 24.62 -11.94 -25.13
N TYR A 448 25.91 -11.82 -24.80
CA TYR A 448 26.82 -12.96 -24.66
C TYR A 448 27.12 -13.36 -23.20
N ASN A 449 26.62 -12.61 -22.21
CA ASN A 449 26.97 -12.77 -20.80
C ASN A 449 25.77 -13.20 -19.96
N ILE A 450 25.25 -14.41 -20.26
CA ILE A 450 24.11 -14.98 -19.54
C ILE A 450 24.58 -15.56 -18.20
N MET A 451 24.02 -15.05 -17.10
CA MET A 451 24.25 -15.55 -15.74
C MET A 451 23.15 -16.49 -15.29
N LEU A 452 23.49 -17.51 -14.51
CA LEU A 452 22.52 -18.40 -13.87
C LEU A 452 22.25 -17.93 -12.44
N TRP A 453 20.98 -17.62 -12.16
CA TRP A 453 20.48 -17.19 -10.87
C TRP A 453 19.70 -18.31 -10.21
N LYS A 454 19.84 -18.42 -8.90
CA LYS A 454 19.09 -19.33 -8.04
C LYS A 454 18.27 -18.49 -7.07
N THR A 455 16.95 -18.55 -7.22
CA THR A 455 16.00 -17.85 -6.35
C THR A 455 15.33 -18.85 -5.41
N ARG A 456 15.24 -18.51 -4.13
CA ARG A 456 14.67 -19.39 -3.09
C ARG A 456 13.72 -18.62 -2.19
N VAL A 457 12.57 -19.22 -1.89
CA VAL A 457 11.59 -18.71 -0.91
C VAL A 457 11.72 -19.53 0.38
N TYR A 458 11.84 -18.83 1.51
CA TYR A 458 11.87 -19.38 2.85
C TYR A 458 10.50 -19.24 3.50
N ILE A 459 9.94 -20.37 3.95
CA ILE A 459 8.60 -20.40 4.54
C ILE A 459 8.64 -20.69 6.04
N SER A 460 9.72 -21.33 6.53
CA SER A 460 9.88 -21.67 7.95
C SER A 460 11.23 -21.22 8.51
N HIS A 461 11.26 -20.91 9.81
CA HIS A 461 12.51 -20.59 10.51
C HIS A 461 13.51 -21.76 10.46
N ALA A 462 13.04 -23.02 10.42
CA ALA A 462 13.89 -24.19 10.30
C ALA A 462 14.64 -24.25 8.94
N GLU A 463 14.06 -23.72 7.86
CA GLU A 463 14.76 -23.58 6.57
C GLU A 463 15.82 -22.49 6.63
N CYS A 464 15.51 -21.37 7.27
CA CYS A 464 16.48 -20.29 7.46
C CYS A 464 17.67 -20.79 8.28
N SER A 465 17.43 -21.44 9.43
CA SER A 465 18.49 -21.97 10.29
C SER A 465 19.34 -23.05 9.61
N ARG A 466 18.76 -23.91 8.75
CA ARG A 466 19.52 -24.92 7.99
C ARG A 466 20.50 -24.31 7.00
N ASP A 467 20.12 -23.19 6.39
CA ASP A 467 20.97 -22.48 5.44
C ASP A 467 21.92 -21.48 6.15
N GLY A 468 21.88 -21.36 7.49
CA GLY A 468 22.71 -20.42 8.25
C GLY A 468 22.17 -18.98 8.28
N VAL A 469 20.90 -18.80 7.97
CA VAL A 469 20.25 -17.51 7.71
C VAL A 469 19.32 -17.12 8.86
N THR A 470 19.35 -15.84 9.27
CA THR A 470 18.34 -15.25 10.17
C THR A 470 17.25 -14.53 9.37
N CYS A 471 16.05 -15.11 9.28
CA CYS A 471 14.90 -14.48 8.63
C CYS A 471 14.11 -13.64 9.65
N PRO A 472 14.07 -12.29 9.55
CA PRO A 472 13.33 -11.44 10.50
C PRO A 472 11.81 -11.48 10.29
N THR A 473 11.35 -11.76 9.07
CA THR A 473 9.95 -12.03 8.74
C THR A 473 9.85 -13.29 7.89
N LEU A 474 8.74 -14.03 8.04
CA LEU A 474 8.35 -15.12 7.14
C LEU A 474 7.09 -14.68 6.40
N GLN A 475 6.99 -14.83 5.09
CA GLN A 475 7.91 -15.50 4.17
C GLN A 475 9.06 -14.57 3.71
N ALA A 476 10.25 -15.13 3.43
CA ALA A 476 11.42 -14.37 2.96
C ALA A 476 11.91 -14.89 1.62
N VAL A 477 12.49 -14.02 0.78
CA VAL A 477 13.01 -14.41 -0.54
C VAL A 477 14.50 -14.09 -0.64
N SER A 478 15.26 -15.03 -1.20
CA SER A 478 16.68 -14.86 -1.52
C SER A 478 16.95 -15.11 -3.00
N VAL A 479 17.97 -14.44 -3.51
CA VAL A 479 18.42 -14.56 -4.89
C VAL A 479 19.94 -14.58 -4.89
N LYS A 480 20.53 -15.67 -5.37
CA LYS A 480 22.00 -15.87 -5.41
C LYS A 480 22.43 -16.22 -6.84
N ILE A 481 23.63 -15.80 -7.25
CA ILE A 481 24.23 -16.20 -8.53
C ILE A 481 24.84 -17.60 -8.34
N GLU A 482 24.47 -18.57 -9.17
CA GLU A 482 24.87 -19.98 -9.00
C GLU A 482 26.21 -20.30 -9.69
N GLU A 483 26.46 -19.76 -10.89
CA GLU A 483 27.71 -19.97 -11.62
C GLU A 483 28.24 -18.64 -12.21
N ASN A 484 29.41 -18.20 -11.76
CA ASN A 484 30.09 -17.00 -12.25
C ASN A 484 31.26 -17.36 -13.21
N ARG A 485 31.19 -18.51 -13.89
CA ARG A 485 32.33 -19.07 -14.64
C ARG A 485 32.62 -18.33 -15.96
N ASN A 486 31.69 -17.55 -16.49
CA ASN A 486 31.78 -17.00 -17.86
C ASN A 486 32.03 -15.49 -17.96
N VAL A 487 32.09 -14.74 -16.85
CA VAL A 487 32.32 -13.29 -16.94
C VAL A 487 33.78 -12.94 -16.62
N PRO A 488 34.52 -12.34 -17.59
CA PRO A 488 35.88 -11.89 -17.36
C PRO A 488 35.99 -10.96 -16.15
N ARG A 489 37.02 -11.14 -15.30
CA ARG A 489 37.26 -10.32 -14.09
C ARG A 489 37.30 -8.81 -14.38
N SER A 490 37.70 -8.40 -15.58
CA SER A 490 37.70 -7.00 -16.04
C SER A 490 36.31 -6.41 -16.25
N LEU A 491 35.31 -7.27 -16.50
CA LEU A 491 33.92 -6.90 -16.75
C LEU A 491 33.09 -6.96 -15.46
N GLN A 492 33.43 -7.82 -14.50
CA GLN A 492 32.70 -7.96 -13.21
C GLN A 492 32.51 -6.63 -12.44
N ARG A 493 33.46 -5.69 -12.53
CA ARG A 493 33.33 -4.36 -11.87
C ARG A 493 32.40 -3.38 -12.60
N LYS A 494 32.10 -3.61 -13.88
CA LYS A 494 31.32 -2.71 -14.73
C LYS A 494 29.83 -3.05 -14.78
N PHE A 495 29.44 -4.24 -14.29
CA PHE A 495 28.06 -4.70 -14.28
C PHE A 495 27.58 -4.90 -12.85
N GLN A 496 26.47 -4.25 -12.53
CA GLN A 496 25.75 -4.49 -11.29
C GLN A 496 24.28 -4.75 -11.60
N TYR A 497 23.58 -5.36 -10.67
CA TYR A 497 22.16 -5.64 -10.75
C TYR A 497 21.45 -4.94 -9.58
N SER A 498 20.33 -4.30 -9.87
CA SER A 498 19.40 -3.73 -8.87
C SER A 498 18.14 -4.59 -8.90
N ASN A 499 18.22 -5.75 -8.26
CA ASN A 499 17.14 -6.71 -8.30
C ASN A 499 15.94 -6.20 -7.49
N LYS A 500 14.74 -6.56 -7.93
CA LYS A 500 13.49 -6.17 -7.28
C LYS A 500 12.65 -7.40 -6.95
N LEU A 501 12.00 -7.37 -5.79
CA LEU A 501 10.97 -8.33 -5.41
C LEU A 501 9.62 -7.64 -5.49
N ILE A 502 8.74 -8.17 -6.33
CA ILE A 502 7.35 -7.75 -6.47
C ILE A 502 6.50 -8.73 -5.66
N VAL A 503 5.64 -8.20 -4.80
CA VAL A 503 4.63 -8.97 -4.08
C VAL A 503 3.27 -8.69 -4.72
N LEU A 504 2.59 -9.76 -5.11
CA LEU A 504 1.27 -9.72 -5.72
C LEU A 504 0.24 -10.32 -4.77
N CYS A 505 -0.90 -9.67 -4.66
CA CYS A 505 -2.07 -10.13 -3.91
C CYS A 505 -2.94 -11.04 -4.80
N GLU A 506 -3.59 -12.07 -4.23
CA GLU A 506 -4.61 -12.84 -4.93
C GLU A 506 -5.75 -11.90 -5.37
N GLY A 507 -5.90 -11.71 -6.70
CA GLY A 507 -6.68 -10.60 -7.27
C GLY A 507 -5.91 -9.61 -8.16
N THR A 508 -4.73 -10.00 -8.68
CA THR A 508 -3.91 -9.36 -9.74
C THR A 508 -3.06 -8.14 -9.38
N TYR A 509 -3.28 -7.47 -8.26
CA TYR A 509 -2.57 -6.22 -7.98
C TYR A 509 -1.22 -6.40 -7.29
N VAL A 510 -0.25 -5.61 -7.74
CA VAL A 510 1.06 -5.44 -7.11
C VAL A 510 0.89 -4.52 -5.91
N ILE A 511 1.19 -5.08 -4.73
CA ILE A 511 1.06 -4.37 -3.46
C ILE A 511 2.38 -3.82 -2.97
N HIS A 512 3.52 -4.42 -3.35
CA HIS A 512 4.84 -3.99 -2.89
C HIS A 512 5.94 -4.29 -3.88
N VAL A 513 6.86 -3.35 -4.02
CA VAL A 513 8.14 -3.53 -4.72
C VAL A 513 9.28 -3.24 -3.74
N LEU A 514 10.13 -4.23 -3.52
CA LEU A 514 11.29 -4.14 -2.63
C LEU A 514 12.58 -4.22 -3.44
N GLU A 515 13.56 -3.41 -3.09
CA GLU A 515 14.90 -3.46 -3.68
C GLU A 515 15.86 -4.27 -2.84
N PHE A 516 16.75 -5.00 -3.50
CA PHE A 516 17.88 -5.61 -2.84
C PHE A 516 19.14 -5.53 -3.68
N ALA A 517 20.24 -5.22 -2.99
CA ALA A 517 21.54 -4.98 -3.57
C ALA A 517 22.27 -6.28 -3.95
N ASN A 518 23.26 -6.12 -4.82
CA ASN A 518 23.88 -7.19 -5.57
C ASN A 518 25.03 -7.94 -4.84
N ALA A 519 25.00 -9.27 -5.00
CA ALA A 519 26.07 -10.20 -5.39
C ALA A 519 27.19 -10.71 -4.46
N ASP A 520 27.53 -10.13 -3.30
CA ASP A 520 28.68 -10.65 -2.51
C ASP A 520 28.35 -11.10 -1.07
N GLY A 521 27.07 -11.06 -0.65
CA GLY A 521 26.66 -11.43 0.70
C GLY A 521 25.25 -12.03 0.77
N GLU A 522 24.92 -12.63 1.90
CA GLU A 522 23.60 -13.21 2.18
C GLU A 522 22.53 -12.11 2.32
N ASN A 523 22.12 -11.52 1.21
CA ASN A 523 21.14 -10.45 1.17
C ASN A 523 19.75 -11.05 0.97
N PHE A 524 18.95 -11.08 2.03
CA PHE A 524 17.55 -11.48 1.99
C PHE A 524 16.65 -10.25 1.90
N VAL A 525 15.50 -10.41 1.26
CA VAL A 525 14.40 -9.44 1.39
C VAL A 525 13.35 -10.03 2.30
N SER A 526 13.19 -9.41 3.45
CA SER A 526 12.08 -9.65 4.36
C SER A 526 10.83 -8.97 3.80
N VAL A 527 9.78 -9.73 3.54
CA VAL A 527 8.48 -9.18 3.16
C VAL A 527 7.90 -8.46 4.39
N PRO A 528 7.51 -7.17 4.28
CA PRO A 528 6.93 -6.44 5.40
C PRO A 528 5.59 -7.07 5.82
N ARG A 529 5.29 -7.04 7.12
CA ARG A 529 4.01 -7.54 7.67
C ARG A 529 2.86 -6.69 7.14
N SER A 530 1.64 -7.24 7.08
CA SER A 530 0.45 -6.53 6.55
C SER A 530 0.19 -5.15 7.21
N ALA A 531 0.62 -4.95 8.46
CA ALA A 531 0.52 -3.67 9.17
C ALA A 531 1.53 -2.59 8.71
N ASP A 532 2.66 -3.01 8.13
CA ASP A 532 3.72 -2.14 7.61
C ASP A 532 3.61 -1.95 6.08
N GLN A 533 2.62 -2.60 5.46
CA GLN A 533 2.36 -2.50 4.03
C GLN A 533 1.61 -1.21 3.72
N VAL A 534 2.07 -0.50 2.69
CA VAL A 534 1.44 0.74 2.23
C VAL A 534 0.12 0.45 1.52
N TYR A 535 0.00 -0.75 0.94
CA TYR A 535 -1.21 -1.23 0.27
C TYR A 535 -1.59 -2.57 0.87
N PRO A 536 -2.56 -2.62 1.81
CA PRO A 536 -2.94 -3.86 2.46
C PRO A 536 -3.61 -4.81 1.46
N CYS A 537 -3.20 -6.07 1.49
CA CYS A 537 -3.87 -7.16 0.81
C CYS A 537 -4.88 -7.81 1.76
N ARG A 538 -6.15 -7.90 1.34
CA ARG A 538 -7.21 -8.52 2.15
C ARG A 538 -7.19 -10.06 2.11
N SER A 539 -6.53 -10.64 1.10
CA SER A 539 -6.26 -12.08 1.05
C SER A 539 -4.91 -12.36 1.72
N ASP A 540 -4.82 -13.39 2.57
CA ASP A 540 -3.53 -13.86 3.11
C ASP A 540 -2.71 -14.64 2.06
N GLN A 541 -3.12 -14.60 0.79
CA GLN A 541 -2.51 -15.31 -0.31
C GLN A 541 -1.66 -14.38 -1.19
N PHE A 542 -0.34 -14.63 -1.17
CA PHE A 542 0.65 -13.84 -1.88
C PHE A 542 1.38 -14.66 -2.94
N SER A 543 1.61 -14.03 -4.08
CA SER A 543 2.57 -14.51 -5.09
C SER A 543 3.78 -13.59 -5.11
N TYR A 544 4.97 -14.15 -5.36
CA TYR A 544 6.23 -13.42 -5.35
C TYR A 544 6.84 -13.45 -6.73
N GLN A 545 7.17 -12.28 -7.28
CA GLN A 545 7.84 -12.19 -8.55
C GLN A 545 9.19 -11.51 -8.39
N VAL A 546 10.25 -12.22 -8.74
CA VAL A 546 11.63 -11.73 -8.67
C VAL A 546 12.00 -11.17 -10.03
N VAL A 547 12.46 -9.91 -10.06
CA VAL A 547 12.89 -9.22 -11.28
C VAL A 547 14.39 -8.92 -11.23
N ILE A 548 15.10 -9.29 -12.29
CA ILE A 548 16.54 -9.07 -12.46
C ILE A 548 16.75 -7.82 -13.31
N ARG A 549 17.41 -6.79 -12.77
CA ARG A 549 17.63 -5.52 -13.48
C ARG A 549 19.12 -5.20 -13.61
N PRO A 550 19.78 -5.58 -14.71
CA PRO A 550 21.14 -5.14 -15.00
C PRO A 550 21.22 -3.63 -15.18
N TYR A 551 22.32 -3.04 -14.74
CA TYR A 551 22.67 -1.66 -15.06
C TYR A 551 24.19 -1.49 -15.22
N TYR A 552 24.59 -0.42 -15.93
CA TYR A 552 26.00 -0.08 -16.14
C TYR A 552 26.54 0.75 -14.98
N VAL A 553 27.72 0.36 -14.50
CA VAL A 553 28.56 1.23 -13.67
C VAL A 553 29.42 2.06 -14.60
N THR A 554 29.28 3.38 -14.51
CA THR A 554 29.93 4.35 -15.40
C THR A 554 31.24 4.91 -14.84
N ASP A 555 31.56 4.58 -13.59
CA ASP A 555 32.66 5.15 -12.81
C ASP A 555 34.02 4.52 -13.12
#